data_AF-A0AAD5GTP2-F1
#
_entry.id   AF-A0AAD5GTP2-F1
#
_cell.length_a   1.000
_cell.length_b   1.000
_cell.length_c   1.000
_cell.angle_alpha   90.00
_cell.angle_beta   90.00
_cell.angle_gamma   90.00
#
_symmetry.space_group_name_H-M   'P 1'
#
loop_
_entity.id
_entity.type
_entity.pdbx_description
1 polymer ?
#
loop_
_entity_poly.entity_id
_entity_poly.type
_entity_poly.pdbx_seq_one_letter_code
_entity_poly.pdbx_strand_id
1 'polypeptide(L)' 'MAIVGVWMEVESQKFEQLGSKLAWELAYKPMFGMTADEAIVEENEKKLGQGLFDARPHVSAWAAEIMSRPAWVKVGST' A
#
# COMPACT_ATOMS: atom_id res chain seq x y z
N MET A 1 13.45 -11.54 17.38
CA MET A 1 14.26 -11.12 16.21
C MET A 1 14.21 -9.59 16.12
N ALA A 2 15.26 -8.89 16.52
CA ALA A 2 15.26 -7.41 16.59
C ALA A 2 14.94 -6.73 15.25
N ILE A 3 15.44 -7.28 14.14
CA ILE A 3 15.23 -6.73 12.80
C ILE A 3 13.76 -6.76 12.34
N VAL A 4 13.03 -7.84 12.68
CA VAL A 4 11.61 -7.97 12.31
C VAL A 4 10.77 -6.94 13.07
N GLY A 5 11.08 -6.71 14.36
CA GLY A 5 10.44 -5.67 15.17
C GLY A 5 10.60 -4.28 14.57
N VAL A 6 11.81 -3.93 14.11
CA VAL A 6 12.07 -2.63 13.48
C VAL A 6 11.23 -2.45 12.20
N TRP A 7 11.15 -3.46 11.34
CA TRP A 7 10.40 -3.35 10.09
C TRP A 7 8.87 -3.33 10.29
N MET A 8 8.35 -4.02 11.31
CA MET A 8 6.93 -3.89 11.69
C MET A 8 6.61 -2.46 12.14
N GLU A 9 7.50 -1.81 12.90
CA GLU A 9 7.30 -0.41 13.30
C GLU A 9 7.37 0.54 12.11
N VAL A 10 8.29 0.30 11.17
CA VAL A 10 8.39 1.08 9.92
C VAL A 10 7.10 0.95 9.11
N GLU A 11 6.56 -0.25 8.99
CA GLU A 11 5.31 -0.51 8.27
C GLU A 11 4.15 0.29 8.90
N SER A 12 3.90 0.13 10.20
CA SER A 12 2.83 0.82 10.92
C SER A 12 2.97 2.35 10.92
N GLN A 13 4.18 2.87 11.18
CA GLN A 13 4.37 4.32 11.34
C GLN A 13 4.60 5.07 10.03
N LYS A 14 5.19 4.43 9.01
CA LYS A 14 5.64 5.12 7.79
C LYS A 14 4.84 4.75 6.56
N PHE A 15 4.43 3.49 6.44
CA PHE A 15 3.72 3.01 5.25
C PHE A 15 2.21 3.05 5.45
N GLU A 16 1.70 2.41 6.51
CA GLU A 16 0.27 2.18 6.74
C GLU A 16 -0.54 3.48 6.75
N GLN A 17 -0.04 4.53 7.39
CA GLN A 17 -0.74 5.82 7.47
C GLN A 17 -1.03 6.46 6.12
N LEU A 18 -0.11 6.32 5.16
CA LEU A 18 -0.23 6.90 3.82
C LEU A 18 -0.93 5.91 2.88
N GLY A 19 -0.59 4.62 2.97
CA GLY A 19 -1.19 3.55 2.18
C GLY A 19 -2.70 3.44 2.42
N SER A 20 -3.14 3.44 3.67
CA SER A 20 -4.56 3.35 4.01
C SER A 20 -5.37 4.58 3.62
N LYS A 21 -4.76 5.79 3.64
CA LYS A 21 -5.41 6.98 3.07
C LYS A 21 -5.62 6.86 1.57
N LEU A 22 -4.61 6.38 0.83
CA LEU A 22 -4.76 6.14 -0.60
C LEU A 22 -5.80 5.05 -0.89
N ALA A 23 -5.81 3.96 -0.13
CA ALA A 23 -6.82 2.92 -0.25
C ALA A 23 -8.24 3.46 0.02
N TRP A 24 -8.40 4.33 1.01
CA TRP A 24 -9.67 5.01 1.28
C TRP A 24 -10.15 5.85 0.10
N GLU A 25 -9.28 6.73 -0.41
CA GLU A 25 -9.63 7.63 -1.50
C GLU A 25 -9.87 6.91 -2.83
N LEU A 26 -9.01 5.95 -3.19
CA LEU A 26 -8.98 5.33 -4.51
C LEU A 26 -9.80 4.04 -4.62
N ALA A 27 -9.94 3.27 -3.53
CA ALA A 27 -10.66 2.00 -3.56
C ALA A 27 -12.01 2.09 -2.84
N TYR A 28 -12.01 2.53 -1.58
CA TYR A 28 -13.23 2.48 -0.75
C TYR A 28 -14.26 3.55 -1.11
N LYS A 29 -13.87 4.82 -1.27
CA LYS A 29 -14.81 5.90 -1.62
C LYS A 29 -15.61 5.61 -2.92
N PRO A 30 -14.99 5.21 -4.03
CA PRO A 30 -15.73 4.86 -5.25
C PRO A 30 -16.71 3.71 -5.04
N MET A 31 -16.37 2.71 -4.22
CA MET A 31 -17.29 1.61 -3.87
C MET A 31 -18.55 2.11 -3.14
N PHE A 32 -18.45 3.20 -2.39
CA PHE A 32 -19.57 3.84 -1.70
C PHE A 32 -20.25 4.95 -2.52
N GLY A 33 -19.88 5.14 -3.79
CA GLY A 33 -20.42 6.21 -4.65
C GLY A 33 -19.94 7.62 -4.28
N MET A 34 -18.86 7.73 -3.50
CA MET A 34 -18.21 8.99 -3.17
C MET A 34 -17.10 9.30 -4.18
N THR A 35 -16.79 10.58 -4.38
CA THR A 35 -15.67 11.01 -5.22
C THR A 35 -14.37 11.06 -4.42
N ALA A 36 -13.28 10.58 -5.03
CA ALA A 36 -11.93 10.71 -4.48
C ALA A 36 -11.50 12.18 -4.42
N ASP A 37 -10.78 12.55 -3.36
CA ASP A 37 -10.12 13.85 -3.27
C ASP A 37 -8.75 13.79 -3.93
N GLU A 38 -8.65 14.34 -5.14
CA GLU A 38 -7.43 14.32 -5.95
C GLU A 38 -6.24 14.99 -5.23
N ALA A 39 -6.47 16.02 -4.42
CA ALA A 39 -5.39 16.70 -3.70
C ALA A 39 -4.81 15.79 -2.60
N ILE A 40 -5.67 15.04 -1.89
CA ILE A 40 -5.23 14.07 -0.89
C ILE A 40 -4.47 12.91 -1.55
N VAL A 41 -4.93 12.45 -2.72
CA VAL A 41 -4.25 11.39 -3.48
C VAL A 41 -2.87 11.85 -3.89
N GLU A 42 -2.74 12.99 -4.58
CA GLU A 42 -1.46 13.50 -5.08
C GLU A 42 -0.46 13.74 -3.93
N GLU A 43 -0.91 14.34 -2.82
CA GLU A 43 -0.06 14.58 -1.65
C GLU A 43 0.50 13.28 -1.06
N ASN A 44 -0.35 12.25 -0.91
CA ASN A 44 0.05 11.00 -0.28
C ASN A 44 0.89 10.12 -1.22
N GLU A 45 0.57 10.08 -2.51
CA GLU A 45 1.41 9.40 -3.51
C GLU A 45 2.82 10.00 -3.56
N LYS A 46 2.93 11.34 -3.48
CA LYS A 46 4.24 12.00 -3.42
C LYS A 46 5.02 11.65 -2.16
N LYS A 47 4.35 11.52 -1.01
CA LYS A 47 4.98 11.13 0.26
C LYS A 47 5.46 9.68 0.29
N LEU A 48 4.72 8.74 -0.34
CA LEU A 48 5.16 7.35 -0.52
C LEU A 48 6.18 7.21 -1.66
N GLY A 49 6.12 8.11 -2.64
CA GLY A 49 6.95 8.18 -3.82
C GLY A 49 6.16 7.84 -5.10
N GLN A 50 6.40 8.65 -6.14
CA GLN A 50 5.76 8.50 -7.45
C GLN A 50 6.06 7.12 -8.06
N GLY A 51 5.02 6.47 -8.60
CA GLY A 51 5.10 5.13 -9.16
C GLY A 51 5.22 4.00 -8.12
N LEU A 52 4.67 4.23 -6.91
CA LEU A 52 4.58 3.39 -5.70
C LEU A 52 5.38 2.08 -5.71
N PHE A 53 4.98 1.11 -6.54
CA PHE A 53 5.63 -0.20 -6.64
C PHE A 53 6.40 -0.37 -7.95
N ASP A 54 5.76 -0.17 -9.10
CA ASP A 54 6.31 -0.52 -10.42
C ASP A 54 7.53 0.32 -10.83
N ALA A 55 7.62 1.57 -10.39
CA ALA A 55 8.78 2.42 -10.68
C ALA A 55 10.05 2.01 -9.92
N ARG A 56 9.94 1.11 -8.93
CA ARG A 56 11.02 0.69 -8.03
C ARG A 56 11.27 -0.81 -8.20
N PRO A 57 12.25 -1.26 -9.00
CA PRO A 57 12.36 -2.64 -9.43
C PRO A 57 12.48 -3.65 -8.27
N HIS A 58 13.21 -3.31 -7.20
CA HIS A 58 13.30 -4.17 -6.02
C HIS A 58 12.00 -4.24 -5.23
N VAL A 59 11.26 -3.12 -5.15
CA VAL A 59 9.98 -3.05 -4.44
C VAL A 59 8.90 -3.78 -5.22
N SER A 60 8.84 -3.60 -6.54
CA SER A 60 7.94 -4.34 -7.43
C SER A 60 8.19 -5.85 -7.35
N ALA A 61 9.45 -6.28 -7.44
CA ALA A 61 9.80 -7.70 -7.32
C ALA A 61 9.43 -8.29 -5.95
N TRP A 62 9.73 -7.57 -4.86
CA TRP A 62 9.34 -7.97 -3.51
C TRP A 62 7.82 -8.03 -3.33
N ALA A 63 7.09 -7.03 -3.83
CA ALA A 63 5.63 -6.99 -3.77
C ALA A 63 5.02 -8.18 -4.52
N ALA A 64 5.51 -8.46 -5.73
CA ALA A 64 5.08 -9.62 -6.52
C ALA A 64 5.35 -10.94 -5.77
N GLU A 65 6.53 -11.07 -5.14
CA GLU A 65 6.87 -12.25 -4.33
C GLU A 65 5.86 -12.44 -3.18
N ILE A 66 5.65 -11.42 -2.34
CA ILE A 66 4.77 -11.55 -1.17
C ILE A 66 3.30 -11.78 -1.56
N MET A 67 2.83 -11.14 -2.63
CA MET A 67 1.44 -11.25 -3.08
C MET A 67 1.16 -12.62 -3.72
N SER A 68 2.18 -13.27 -4.28
CA SER A 68 2.06 -14.60 -4.88
C SER A 68 2.05 -15.74 -3.85
N ARG A 69 2.29 -15.46 -2.56
CA ARG A 69 2.34 -16.49 -1.51
C ARG A 69 0.98 -17.18 -1.37
N PRO A 70 0.91 -18.53 -1.29
CA PRO A 70 -0.36 -19.26 -1.25
C PRO A 70 -1.31 -18.81 -0.13
N ALA A 71 -0.77 -18.44 1.03
CA ALA A 71 -1.54 -17.91 2.15
C ALA A 71 -2.25 -16.59 1.79
N TRP A 72 -1.58 -15.69 1.06
CA TRP A 72 -2.14 -14.41 0.66
C TRP A 72 -3.14 -14.56 -0.49
N VAL A 73 -2.81 -15.41 -1.48
CA VAL A 73 -3.72 -15.72 -2.59
C VAL A 73 -5.06 -16.24 -2.07
N LYS A 74 -5.05 -17.11 -1.04
CA LYS A 74 -6.27 -17.62 -0.41
C LYS A 74 -7.14 -16.52 0.20
N VAL A 75 -6.54 -15.49 0.81
CA VAL A 75 -7.27 -14.35 1.39
C VAL A 75 -7.93 -13.54 0.30
N GLY A 76 -7.23 -13.25 -0.81
CA GLY A 76 -7.77 -12.48 -1.92
C GLY A 76 -8.85 -13.21 -2.75
N SER A 77 -8.91 -14.53 -2.68
CA SER A 77 -9.93 -15.34 -3.37
C SER A 77 -11.21 -15.58 -2.57
N THR A 78 -11.27 -15.08 -1.32
CA THR A 78 -12.45 -15.23 -0.44
C THR A 78 -13.38 -14.06 -0.63
#